data_AF-A0A7J4PCT1-F1
#
_entry.id   AF-A0A7J4PCT1-F1
#
_cell.length_a   1.000
_cell.length_b   1.000
_cell.length_c   1.000
_cell.angle_alpha   90.00
_cell.angle_beta   90.00
_cell.angle_gamma   90.00
#
_symmetry.space_group_name_H-M   'P 1'
#
loop_
_entity.id
_entity.type
_entity.pdbx_description
1 polymer ?
#
loop_
_entity_poly.entity_id
_entity_poly.type
_entity_poly.pdbx_seq_one_letter_code
_entity_poly.pdbx_strand_id
1 'polypeptide(L)' 'MSKYFKGKLVPEIARECNHSIDACDRYITNAEQVKAALDHGISEEDIPFVTGLSHRLAKEYLNLIQEVGQSAIKE' A
#
# COMPACT_ATOMS: atom_id res chain seq x y z
N MET A 1 -3.51 -15.43 -9.29
CA MET A 1 -2.66 -14.38 -9.87
C MET A 1 -1.65 -14.00 -8.79
N SER A 2 -0.35 -14.24 -8.98
CA SER A 2 0.67 -13.90 -7.96
C SER A 2 0.90 -12.40 -7.96
N LYS A 3 0.73 -11.72 -6.82
CA LYS A 3 1.07 -10.28 -6.69
C LYS A 3 2.57 -10.10 -6.44
N TYR A 4 3.12 -8.99 -6.92
CA TYR A 4 4.54 -8.68 -6.83
C TYR A 4 4.71 -7.30 -6.19
N PHE A 5 5.66 -7.16 -5.28
CA PHE A 5 6.04 -5.86 -4.73
C PHE A 5 7.57 -5.76 -4.70
N LYS A 6 8.12 -4.69 -5.32
CA LYS A 6 9.58 -4.47 -5.51
C LYS A 6 10.33 -5.68 -6.12
N GLY A 7 9.73 -6.36 -7.10
CA GLY A 7 10.37 -7.50 -7.76
C GLY A 7 10.38 -8.81 -6.95
N LYS A 8 9.75 -8.83 -5.77
CA LYS A 8 9.56 -10.03 -4.95
C LYS A 8 8.12 -10.52 -5.02
N LEU A 9 7.96 -11.85 -4.98
CA LEU A 9 6.67 -12.51 -4.86
C LEU A 9 6.10 -12.30 -3.44
N VAL A 10 4.77 -12.15 -3.30
CA VAL A 10 4.08 -12.11 -1.99
C VAL A 10 4.56 -13.19 -1.00
N PRO A 11 4.72 -14.48 -1.38
CA PRO A 11 5.24 -15.51 -0.46
C PRO A 11 6.65 -15.24 0.06
N GLU A 12 7.51 -14.59 -0.73
CA GLU A 12 8.86 -14.23 -0.29
C GLU A 12 8.81 -13.10 0.75
N ILE A 13 7.95 -12.10 0.52
CA ILE A 13 7.72 -10.98 1.45
C ILE A 13 7.08 -11.50 2.76
N ALA A 14 6.12 -12.42 2.64
CA ALA A 14 5.47 -13.06 3.79
C ALA A 14 6.48 -13.82 4.66
N ARG A 15 7.40 -14.54 4.03
CA ARG A 15 8.48 -15.25 4.74
C ARG A 15 9.47 -14.30 5.41
N GLU A 16 9.83 -13.19 4.76
CA GLU A 16 10.73 -12.18 5.31
C GLU A 16 10.10 -11.40 6.48
N CYS A 17 8.80 -11.10 6.39
CA CYS A 17 8.08 -10.34 7.40
C CYS A 17 7.41 -11.20 8.48
N ASN A 18 7.61 -12.52 8.46
CA ASN A 18 6.98 -13.51 9.35
C ASN A 18 5.45 -13.33 9.44
N HIS A 19 4.82 -13.07 8.29
CA HIS A 19 3.37 -12.88 8.14
C HIS A 19 2.78 -13.96 7.24
N SER A 20 1.47 -14.15 7.32
CA SER A 20 0.75 -15.01 6.39
C SER A 20 0.73 -14.40 4.99
N ILE A 21 0.76 -15.25 3.96
CA ILE A 21 0.64 -14.83 2.56
C ILE A 21 -0.61 -13.98 2.33
N ASP A 22 -1.74 -14.38 2.93
CA ASP A 22 -3.01 -13.63 2.89
C ASP A 22 -2.88 -12.21 3.47
N ALA A 23 -2.16 -12.06 4.60
CA ALA A 23 -1.93 -10.74 5.19
C ALA A 23 -1.10 -9.86 4.27
N CYS A 24 -0.04 -10.40 3.67
CA CYS A 24 0.79 -9.68 2.71
C CYS A 24 0.04 -9.31 1.43
N ASP A 25 -0.79 -10.21 0.89
CA ASP A 25 -1.66 -9.94 -0.25
C ASP A 25 -2.63 -8.79 0.04
N ARG A 26 -3.26 -8.82 1.22
CA ARG A 26 -4.13 -7.74 1.69
C ARG A 26 -3.38 -6.41 1.81
N TYR A 27 -2.17 -6.41 2.36
CA TYR A 27 -1.39 -5.18 2.50
C TYR A 27 -1.00 -4.57 1.17
N ILE A 28 -0.59 -5.40 0.20
CA ILE A 28 -0.25 -4.96 -1.15
C ILE A 28 -1.49 -4.37 -1.83
N THR A 29 -2.61 -5.08 -1.77
CA THR A 29 -3.88 -4.63 -2.37
C THR A 29 -4.32 -3.29 -1.82
N ASN A 30 -4.29 -3.13 -0.50
CA ASN A 30 -4.69 -1.88 0.13
C ASN A 30 -3.77 -0.73 -0.29
N ALA A 31 -2.46 -0.96 -0.36
CA ALA A 31 -1.50 0.05 -0.83
C ALA A 31 -1.75 0.44 -2.29
N GLU A 32 -2.01 -0.53 -3.17
CA GLU A 32 -2.33 -0.29 -4.59
C GLU A 32 -3.63 0.51 -4.75
N GLN A 33 -4.67 0.19 -3.97
CA GLN A 33 -5.93 0.92 -3.98
C GLN A 33 -5.78 2.37 -3.52
N VAL A 34 -5.05 2.61 -2.41
CA VAL A 34 -4.78 3.96 -1.91
C VAL A 34 -3.98 4.77 -2.94
N LYS A 35 -2.95 4.16 -3.55
CA LYS A 35 -2.17 4.81 -4.60
C LYS A 35 -3.02 5.14 -5.83
N ALA A 36 -3.81 4.19 -6.32
CA ALA A 36 -4.70 4.43 -7.46
C ALA A 36 -5.70 5.55 -7.17
N ALA A 37 -6.27 5.60 -5.96
CA ALA A 37 -7.17 6.69 -5.56
C ALA A 37 -6.48 8.07 -5.62
N LEU A 38 -5.25 8.16 -5.13
CA LEU A 38 -4.43 9.38 -5.26
C LEU A 38 -4.16 9.75 -6.74
N ASP A 39 -3.73 8.78 -7.55
CA ASP A 39 -3.46 8.98 -8.99
C ASP A 39 -4.72 9.44 -9.75
N HIS A 40 -5.91 9.07 -9.28
CA HIS A 40 -7.20 9.52 -9.80
C HIS A 40 -7.68 10.88 -9.24
N GLY A 41 -6.89 11.53 -8.38
CA GLY A 41 -7.21 12.82 -7.78
C GLY A 41 -8.25 12.76 -6.67
N ILE A 42 -8.50 11.58 -6.09
CA ILE A 42 -9.33 11.46 -4.88
C ILE A 42 -8.58 12.13 -3.72
N SER A 43 -9.30 12.92 -2.93
CA SER A 43 -8.75 13.61 -1.77
C SER A 43 -8.33 12.61 -0.68
N GLU A 44 -7.30 12.95 0.10
CA GLU A 44 -6.83 12.11 1.21
C GLU A 44 -7.91 11.83 2.26
N GLU A 45 -8.85 12.76 2.42
CA GLU A 45 -10.01 12.64 3.31
C GLU A 45 -11.07 11.64 2.77
N ASP A 46 -11.22 11.54 1.45
CA ASP A 46 -12.20 10.65 0.80
C ASP A 46 -11.68 9.22 0.60
N ILE A 47 -10.35 9.04 0.59
CA ILE A 47 -9.69 7.74 0.39
C ILE A 47 -10.24 6.63 1.30
N PRO A 48 -10.39 6.81 2.63
CA PRO A 48 -10.93 5.78 3.51
C PRO A 48 -12.30 5.25 3.06
N PHE A 49 -13.14 6.13 2.53
CA PHE A 49 -14.49 5.79 2.08
C PHE A 49 -14.47 4.99 0.79
N VAL A 50 -13.62 5.35 -0.18
CA VAL A 50 -13.54 4.64 -1.47
C VAL A 50 -12.78 3.32 -1.37
N THR A 51 -11.81 3.20 -0.46
CA THR A 51 -11.04 1.96 -0.26
C THR A 51 -11.64 1.03 0.80
N GLY A 52 -12.65 1.49 1.56
CA GLY A 52 -13.23 0.74 2.68
C GLY A 52 -12.26 0.51 3.84
N LEU A 53 -11.20 1.34 3.95
CA LEU A 53 -10.22 1.25 5.02
C LEU A 53 -10.66 2.13 6.19
N SER A 54 -10.19 1.83 7.40
CA SER A 54 -10.34 2.77 8.50
C SER A 54 -9.53 4.04 8.23
N HIS A 55 -9.98 5.19 8.71
CA HIS A 55 -9.25 6.46 8.60
C HIS A 55 -7.80 6.33 9.06
N ARG A 56 -7.57 5.62 10.18
CA ARG A 56 -6.22 5.37 10.70
C ARG A 56 -5.38 4.59 9.69
N LEU A 57 -5.90 3.49 9.15
CA LEU A 57 -5.14 2.62 8.24
C LEU A 57 -4.87 3.31 6.90
N ALA A 58 -5.85 4.02 6.35
CA ALA A 58 -5.66 4.82 5.15
C ALA A 58 -4.54 5.87 5.34
N LYS A 59 -4.52 6.56 6.49
CA LYS A 59 -3.48 7.54 6.82
C LYS A 59 -2.09 6.92 6.88
N GLU A 60 -1.95 5.72 7.45
CA GLU A 60 -0.66 5.02 7.47
C GLU A 60 -0.17 4.72 6.04
N TYR A 61 -1.06 4.26 5.15
CA TYR A 61 -0.71 4.03 3.74
C TYR A 61 -0.33 5.32 3.01
N LEU A 62 -1.06 6.41 3.24
CA LEU A 62 -0.74 7.72 2.67
C LEU A 62 0.65 8.20 3.09
N ASN A 63 0.96 8.11 4.39
CA ASN A 63 2.28 8.44 4.91
C ASN A 63 3.39 7.59 4.27
N LEU A 64 3.18 6.27 4.14
CA LEU A 64 4.14 5.36 3.50
C LEU A 64 4.36 5.70 2.02
N ILE A 65 3.30 6.03 1.28
CA ILE A 65 3.39 6.41 -0.13
C ILE A 65 4.18 7.71 -0.28
N GLN A 66 3.92 8.71 0.57
CA GLN A 66 4.66 9.98 0.59
C GLN A 66 6.14 9.76 0.94
N GLU A 67 6.46 8.96 1.96
CA GLU A 67 7.84 8.66 2.37
C GLU A 67 8.63 7.97 1.26
N VAL A 68 8.02 6.99 0.58
CA VAL A 68 8.65 6.30 -0.56
C VAL A 68 8.84 7.24 -1.74
N GLY A 69 7.84 8.08 -2.04
CA GLY A 69 7.93 9.09 -3.10
C GLY A 69 9.04 10.12 -2.85
N GLN A 70 9.23 10.55 -1.60
CA GLN A 70 10.31 11.48 -1.21
C GLN A 70 11.69 10.81 -1.16
N SER A 71 11.77 9.51 -0.84
CA SER A 71 13.03 8.77 -0.82
C SER A 71 13.61 8.57 -2.22
N ALA A 72 12.80 8.66 -3.28
CA ALA A 72 13.27 8.67 -4.67
C ALA A 72 13.87 10.02 -5.12
N ILE A 73 13.78 11.07 -4.29
CA ILE A 73 14.25 12.44 -4.60
C ILE A 73 15.48 12.83 -3.74
N LYS A 74 15.98 11.94 -2.87
CA LYS A 74 17.23 12.16 -2.15
C LYS A 74 18.40 11.52 -2.91
N GLU A 75 18.90 12.26 -3.89
CA GLU A 75 20.25 12.12 -4.46
C GLU A 75 21.29 12.73 -3.51
#